data_AF-A0A1B6FVK6-F1
#
_entry.id   AF-A0A1B6FVK6-F1
#
_cell.length_a   1.000
_cell.length_b   1.000
_cell.length_c   1.000
_cell.angle_alpha   90.00
_cell.angle_beta   90.00
_cell.angle_gamma   90.00
#
_symmetry.space_group_name_H-M   'P 1'
#
loop_
_entity.id
_entity.type
_entity.pdbx_description
1 polymer ?
#
loop_
_entity_poly.entity_id
_entity_poly.type
_entity_poly.pdbx_seq_one_letter_code
_entity_poly.pdbx_strand_id
1 'polypeptide(L)'
;DREDILRYCERVTGRCLTVEVMVHTNRDRIQEEALHQVNRLIDGLVISIKADPCATRVKCMSYMAACSSSSLQGMSDTNFEAAILGCTVDDQKRIRKRLQGLLDYMNQEPIITSVD
;
A
#
# COMPACT_ATOMS: atom_id res chain seq x y z
N ASP A 1 44.32 -4.61 -15.84
CA ASP A 1 43.61 -3.86 -14.78
C ASP A 1 42.10 -3.76 -14.98
N ARG A 2 41.57 -2.88 -15.86
CA ARG A 2 40.12 -2.68 -15.97
C ARG A 2 39.35 -3.95 -16.36
N GLU A 3 39.85 -4.69 -17.36
CA GLU A 3 39.22 -5.94 -17.81
C GLU A 3 39.29 -7.05 -16.75
N ASP A 4 40.39 -7.12 -15.99
CA ASP A 4 40.55 -8.09 -14.90
C ASP A 4 39.56 -7.82 -13.77
N ILE A 5 39.34 -6.54 -13.44
CA ILE A 5 38.34 -6.11 -12.46
C ILE A 5 36.94 -6.49 -12.93
N LEU A 6 36.60 -6.23 -14.20
CA LEU A 6 35.28 -6.58 -14.75
C LEU A 6 35.02 -8.08 -14.72
N ARG A 7 36.00 -8.90 -15.14
CA ARG A 7 35.88 -10.37 -15.07
C ARG A 7 35.78 -10.89 -13.64
N TYR A 8 36.48 -10.24 -12.70
CA TYR A 8 36.34 -10.57 -11.28
C TYR A 8 34.92 -10.27 -10.78
N CYS A 9 34.37 -9.10 -11.13
CA CYS A 9 32.99 -8.72 -10.81
C CYS A 9 31.98 -9.71 -11.40
N GLU A 10 32.06 -10.04 -12.70
CA GLU A 10 31.17 -11.01 -13.34
C GLU A 10 31.20 -12.37 -12.66
N ARG A 11 32.39 -12.86 -12.29
CA ARG A 11 32.54 -14.13 -11.58
C ARG A 11 31.92 -14.08 -10.19
N VAL A 12 32.11 -12.98 -9.44
CA VAL A 12 31.50 -12.80 -8.12
C VAL A 12 29.98 -12.72 -8.24
N THR A 13 29.46 -11.91 -9.17
CA THR A 13 28.03 -11.80 -9.47
C THR A 13 27.44 -13.17 -9.84
N GLY A 14 28.11 -13.93 -10.72
CA GLY A 14 27.67 -15.28 -11.07
C GLY A 14 27.56 -16.21 -9.87
N ARG A 15 28.48 -16.12 -8.90
CA ARG A 15 28.42 -16.89 -7.65
C ARG A 15 27.31 -16.40 -6.70
N CYS A 16 26.99 -15.12 -6.70
CA CYS A 16 25.91 -14.56 -5.89
C CYS A 16 24.51 -14.87 -6.45
N LEU A 17 24.40 -15.14 -7.75
CA LEU A 17 23.14 -15.47 -8.43
C LEU A 17 22.84 -16.98 -8.50
N THR A 18 23.66 -17.84 -7.89
CA THR A 18 23.41 -19.30 -7.89
C THR A 18 22.29 -19.73 -6.95
N VAL A 19 21.85 -18.83 -6.07
CA VAL A 19 20.73 -19.06 -5.14
C VAL A 19 19.79 -17.88 -5.23
N GLU A 20 18.52 -18.17 -5.51
CA GLU A 20 17.44 -17.20 -5.42
C GLU A 20 16.74 -17.34 -4.06
N VAL A 21 16.71 -16.26 -3.28
CA VAL A 21 16.02 -16.21 -1.99
C VAL A 21 14.77 -15.37 -2.14
N MET A 22 13.60 -15.99 -2.03
CA MET A 22 12.32 -15.30 -2.14
C MET A 22 11.59 -15.33 -0.81
N VAL A 23 11.23 -14.16 -0.29
CA VAL A 23 10.46 -14.01 0.95
C VAL A 23 9.02 -13.70 0.58
N HIS A 24 8.11 -14.60 0.91
CA HIS A 24 6.68 -14.42 0.71
C HIS A 24 5.96 -14.26 2.05
N THR A 25 4.92 -13.45 2.02
CA THR A 25 3.93 -13.43 3.10
C THR A 25 3.01 -14.62 2.91
N ASN A 26 3.15 -15.65 3.75
CA ASN A 26 2.23 -16.78 3.75
C ASN A 26 0.88 -16.32 4.28
N ARG A 27 -0.18 -16.65 3.55
CA ARG A 27 -1.56 -16.35 3.91
C ARG A 27 -2.38 -17.63 3.91
N ASP A 28 -3.28 -17.76 4.86
CA ASP A 28 -4.36 -18.71 4.75
C ASP A 28 -5.51 -18.14 3.91
N ARG A 29 -6.51 -18.97 3.61
CA ARG A 29 -7.66 -18.57 2.78
C ARG A 29 -8.41 -17.37 3.36
N ILE A 30 -8.55 -17.30 4.68
CA ILE A 30 -9.29 -16.21 5.36
C ILE A 30 -8.51 -14.89 5.22
N GLN A 31 -7.19 -14.95 5.39
CA GLN A 31 -6.30 -13.81 5.20
C GLN A 31 -6.27 -13.31 3.75
N GLU A 32 -6.33 -14.22 2.77
CA GLU A 32 -6.45 -13.86 1.35
C GLU A 32 -7.78 -13.16 1.05
N GLU A 33 -8.90 -13.71 1.53
CA GLU A 33 -10.23 -13.11 1.37
C GLU A 33 -10.30 -11.71 2.01
N ALA A 34 -9.75 -11.56 3.22
CA ALA A 34 -9.66 -10.27 3.91
C ALA A 34 -8.82 -9.26 3.11
N LEU A 35 -7.66 -9.67 2.59
CA LEU A 35 -6.81 -8.83 1.75
C LEU A 35 -7.51 -8.42 0.45
N HIS A 36 -8.23 -9.35 -0.18
CA HIS A 36 -9.05 -9.04 -1.35
C HIS A 36 -10.13 -8.00 -1.04
N GLN A 37 -10.83 -8.13 0.09
CA GLN A 37 -11.83 -7.16 0.52
C GLN A 37 -11.21 -5.77 0.75
N VAL A 38 -10.08 -5.69 1.45
CA VAL A 38 -9.37 -4.42 1.65
C VAL A 38 -8.96 -3.79 0.32
N ASN A 39 -8.41 -4.57 -0.61
CA ASN A 39 -8.03 -4.07 -1.93
C ASN A 39 -9.23 -3.50 -2.68
N ARG A 40 -10.39 -4.17 -2.67
CA ARG A 40 -11.61 -3.66 -3.29
C ARG A 40 -12.08 -2.33 -2.69
N LEU A 41 -11.97 -2.17 -1.38
CA LEU A 41 -12.31 -0.90 -0.71
C LEU A 41 -11.37 0.24 -1.14
N ILE A 42 -10.07 -0.04 -1.27
CA ILE A 42 -9.08 0.92 -1.74
C ILE A 42 -9.32 1.27 -3.22
N ASP A 43 -9.60 0.29 -4.08
CA ASP A 43 -9.92 0.54 -5.49
C ASP A 43 -11.15 1.45 -5.62
N GLY A 44 -12.14 1.28 -4.72
CA GLY A 44 -13.28 2.18 -4.60
C GLY A 44 -12.90 3.63 -4.28
N LEU A 45 -11.87 3.85 -3.45
CA LEU A 45 -11.33 5.20 -3.23
C LEU A 45 -10.74 5.75 -4.52
N VAL A 46 -9.87 5.00 -5.19
CA VAL A 46 -9.18 5.45 -6.41
C VAL A 46 -10.18 5.89 -7.51
N ILE A 47 -11.26 5.14 -7.68
CA ILE A 47 -12.34 5.49 -8.62
C ILE A 47 -13.04 6.79 -8.18
N SER A 48 -13.30 6.94 -6.88
CA SER A 48 -14.06 8.06 -6.32
C SER A 48 -13.29 9.38 -6.28
N ILE A 49 -11.94 9.35 -6.33
CA ILE A 49 -11.09 10.55 -6.31
C ILE A 49 -11.52 11.55 -7.39
N LYS A 50 -11.83 11.09 -8.61
CA LYS A 50 -12.23 11.98 -9.72
C LYS A 50 -13.62 12.61 -9.55
N ALA A 51 -14.50 11.94 -8.81
CA ALA A 51 -15.88 12.38 -8.63
C ALA A 51 -16.02 13.35 -7.46
N ASP A 52 -15.40 13.02 -6.32
CA ASP A 52 -15.39 13.87 -5.12
C ASP A 52 -14.07 13.67 -4.35
N PRO A 53 -13.04 14.48 -4.64
CA PRO A 53 -11.76 14.40 -3.95
C PRO A 53 -11.86 14.67 -2.45
N CYS A 54 -12.77 15.56 -2.03
CA CYS A 54 -12.87 15.98 -0.63
C CYS A 54 -13.48 14.86 0.22
N ALA A 55 -14.62 14.30 -0.22
CA ALA A 55 -15.24 13.18 0.48
C ALA A 55 -14.36 11.92 0.44
N THR A 56 -13.68 11.68 -0.68
CA THR A 56 -12.74 10.55 -0.82
C THR A 56 -11.57 10.69 0.13
N ARG A 57 -11.04 11.91 0.31
CA ARG A 57 -9.98 12.18 1.29
C ARG A 57 -10.44 11.88 2.72
N VAL A 58 -11.63 12.34 3.10
CA VAL A 58 -12.20 12.04 4.44
C VAL A 58 -12.35 10.53 4.65
N LYS A 59 -12.84 9.80 3.64
CA LYS A 59 -12.98 8.34 3.69
C LYS A 59 -11.62 7.62 3.73
N CYS A 60 -10.61 8.13 3.03
CA CYS A 60 -9.26 7.60 3.12
C CYS A 60 -8.64 7.83 4.51
N MET A 61 -8.94 8.96 5.15
CA MET A 61 -8.53 9.21 6.54
C MET A 61 -9.20 8.25 7.53
N SER A 62 -10.48 7.88 7.32
CA SER A 62 -11.14 6.90 8.18
C SER A 62 -10.55 5.49 8.03
N TYR A 63 -10.11 5.11 6.83
CA TYR A 63 -9.36 3.87 6.61
C TYR A 63 -7.99 3.92 7.28
N MET A 64 -7.31 5.07 7.24
CA MET A 64 -6.03 5.28 7.90
C MET A 64 -6.14 5.19 9.43
N ALA A 65 -7.25 5.69 9.99
CA ALA A 65 -7.56 5.54 11.41
C ALA A 65 -7.77 4.06 11.79
N ALA A 66 -8.45 3.28 10.95
CA ALA A 66 -8.64 1.85 11.14
C ALA A 66 -7.33 1.02 11.10
N CYS A 67 -6.26 1.54 10.48
CA CYS A 67 -4.94 0.92 10.52
C CYS A 67 -4.13 1.21 11.81
N SER A 68 -4.65 2.05 12.72
CA SER A 68 -3.95 2.50 13.92
C SER A 68 -4.59 1.90 15.18
N SER A 69 -3.77 1.40 16.11
CA SER A 69 -4.23 0.84 17.39
C SER A 69 -4.79 1.89 18.35
N SER A 70 -4.47 3.18 18.13
CA SER A 70 -5.05 4.33 18.82
C SER A 70 -6.29 4.80 18.05
N SER A 71 -7.36 4.02 18.14
CA SER A 71 -8.67 4.43 17.63
C SER A 71 -9.20 5.58 18.49
N LEU A 72 -9.10 6.81 17.97
CA LEU A 72 -10.00 7.87 18.40
C LEU A 72 -11.41 7.43 18.01
N GLN A 73 -12.16 6.92 19.00
CA GLN A 73 -13.52 6.40 18.85
C GLN A 73 -14.37 7.38 18.01
N GLY A 74 -14.87 6.90 16.87
CA GLY A 74 -15.78 7.66 16.00
C GLY A 74 -15.22 8.09 14.64
N MET A 75 -13.92 7.85 14.37
CA MET A 75 -13.31 8.22 13.07
C MET A 75 -12.90 7.03 12.19
N SER A 76 -12.97 5.78 12.68
CA SER A 76 -12.63 4.58 11.88
C SER A 76 -13.83 4.05 11.08
N ASP A 77 -13.57 3.60 9.86
CA ASP A 77 -14.57 2.86 9.08
C ASP A 77 -14.60 1.40 9.56
N THR A 78 -15.73 0.97 10.12
CA THR A 78 -15.87 -0.35 10.76
C THR A 78 -15.78 -1.51 9.79
N ASN A 79 -16.20 -1.33 8.53
CA ASN A 79 -16.10 -2.37 7.49
C ASN A 79 -14.65 -2.55 7.07
N PHE A 80 -13.93 -1.45 6.86
CA PHE A 80 -12.49 -1.51 6.59
C PHE A 80 -11.70 -2.05 7.78
N GLU A 81 -12.07 -1.66 9.01
CA GLU A 81 -11.47 -2.14 10.26
C GLU A 81 -11.60 -3.66 10.43
N ALA A 82 -12.79 -4.22 10.18
CA ALA A 82 -12.99 -5.66 10.22
C ALA A 82 -12.12 -6.39 9.18
N ALA A 83 -12.06 -5.87 7.95
CA ALA A 83 -11.28 -6.48 6.87
C ALA A 83 -9.76 -6.39 7.12
N ILE A 84 -9.26 -5.25 7.62
CA ILE A 84 -7.82 -5.05 7.86
C ILE A 84 -7.31 -5.90 9.03
N LEU A 85 -8.13 -6.11 10.07
CA LEU A 85 -7.80 -7.01 11.19
C LEU A 85 -7.68 -8.48 10.76
N GLY A 86 -8.37 -8.88 9.69
CA GLY A 86 -8.23 -10.21 9.10
C GLY A 86 -6.94 -10.41 8.27
N CYS A 87 -6.21 -9.32 7.97
CA CYS A 87 -4.98 -9.38 7.18
C CYS A 87 -3.74 -9.68 8.05
N THR A 88 -2.66 -10.15 7.42
CA THR A 88 -1.36 -10.30 8.10
C THR A 88 -0.78 -8.94 8.51
N VAL A 89 0.08 -8.91 9.54
CA VAL A 89 0.74 -7.68 10.00
C VAL A 89 1.57 -7.02 8.88
N ASP A 90 2.20 -7.81 8.02
CA ASP A 90 2.93 -7.32 6.85
C ASP A 90 2.00 -6.62 5.84
N ASP A 91 0.83 -7.20 5.58
CA ASP A 91 -0.18 -6.59 4.71
C ASP A 91 -0.71 -5.29 5.31
N GLN A 92 -1.04 -5.28 6.60
CA GLN A 92 -1.51 -4.07 7.30
C GLN A 92 -0.51 -2.91 7.15
N LYS A 93 0.79 -3.17 7.30
CA LYS A 93 1.84 -2.17 7.08
C LYS A 93 1.88 -1.67 5.63
N ARG A 94 1.80 -2.57 4.65
CA ARG A 94 1.81 -2.20 3.22
C ARG A 94 0.57 -1.40 2.84
N ILE A 95 -0.59 -1.80 3.34
CA ILE A 95 -1.88 -1.12 3.12
C ILE A 95 -1.83 0.28 3.71
N ARG A 96 -1.36 0.45 4.96
CA ARG A 96 -1.17 1.77 5.58
C ARG A 96 -0.28 2.68 4.73
N LYS A 97 0.83 2.14 4.19
CA LYS A 97 1.73 2.89 3.29
C LYS A 97 1.03 3.29 1.98
N ARG A 98 0.18 2.42 1.41
CA ARG A 98 -0.63 2.74 0.23
C ARG A 98 -1.64 3.85 0.52
N LEU A 99 -2.35 3.78 1.65
CA LEU A 99 -3.29 4.82 2.08
C LEU A 99 -2.58 6.16 2.31
N GLN A 100 -1.39 6.16 2.91
CA GLN A 100 -0.58 7.38 3.04
C GLN A 100 -0.25 7.98 1.67
N GLY A 101 0.21 7.16 0.72
CA GLY A 101 0.52 7.64 -0.63
C GLY A 101 -0.70 8.23 -1.35
N LEU A 102 -1.89 7.65 -1.15
CA LEU A 102 -3.14 8.21 -1.68
C LEU A 102 -3.49 9.55 -1.03
N LEU A 103 -3.34 9.67 0.29
CA LEU A 103 -3.55 10.94 1.00
C LEU A 103 -2.55 12.01 0.54
N ASP A 104 -1.28 11.66 0.38
CA ASP A 104 -0.24 12.56 -0.10
C ASP A 104 -0.57 13.06 -1.52
N TYR A 105 -0.99 12.15 -2.40
CA TYR A 105 -1.46 12.50 -3.75
C TYR A 105 -2.63 13.49 -3.71
N MET A 106 -3.66 13.22 -2.90
CA MET A 106 -4.81 14.12 -2.76
C MET A 106 -4.45 15.47 -2.11
N ASN A 107 -3.41 15.52 -1.28
CA ASN A 107 -2.94 16.75 -0.63
C ASN A 107 -1.98 17.56 -1.53
N GLN A 108 -1.38 16.96 -2.55
CA GLN A 108 -0.46 17.61 -3.49
C GLN A 108 -1.18 18.43 -4.58
N GLU A 109 -2.50 18.35 -4.72
CA GLU A 109 -3.24 19.29 -5.58
C GLU A 109 -3.48 20.61 -4.84
N PRO A 110 -2.73 21.66 -5.21
CA PRO A 110 -3.21 22.57 -6.26
C PRO A 110 -2.12 22.92 -7.30
N ILE A 111 -2.48 22.93 -8.60
CA ILE A 111 -1.93 23.66 -9.77
C ILE A 111 -2.15 22.80 -11.04
N ILE A 112 -3.34 22.88 -11.62
CA ILE A 112 -3.50 23.20 -13.05
C ILE A 112 -4.69 24.17 -13.13
N THR A 113 -4.38 25.47 -13.14
CA THR A 113 -5.29 26.49 -13.66
C THR A 113 -5.20 26.51 -15.20
N SER A 114 -6.35 26.79 -15.82
CA SER A 114 -6.58 27.23 -17.22
C SER A 114 -6.67 26.11 -18.27
N VAL A 115 -7.60 26.07 -19.23
CA VAL A 115 -8.39 27.13 -19.90
C VAL A 115 -9.69 26.50 -20.45
N ASP A 116 -10.84 27.12 -20.20
CA ASP A 116 -11.88 27.51 -21.19
C ASP A 116 -12.87 28.47 -20.52
#